data_AF-A0A7V7N1N7-F1
#
_entry.id   AF-A0A7V7N1N7-F1
#
_cell.length_a   1.000
_cell.length_b   1.000
_cell.length_c   1.000
_cell.angle_alpha   90.00
_cell.angle_beta   90.00
_cell.angle_gamma   90.00
#
_symmetry.space_group_name_H-M   'P 1'
#
loop_
_entity.id
_entity.type
_entity.pdbx_description
1 polymer ?
#
loop_
_entity_poly.entity_id
_entity_poly.type
_entity_poly.pdbx_seq_one_letter_code
_entity_poly.pdbx_strand_id
1 'polypeptide(L)'
;MIKQKQQGMALLMALVMMAIAVTLVAGIWYSSRLSLFRTQHLQEKLQAGHLRQGLLLWASDILEKDYTESEQSYDNNSDSWHQGIQGIIVEQAVLSGQLQGMNHLFNVNNLVINNVDSKVHEAYFRRLLTALNLDVTIADKIMDWIDWDNEPRP
;
A
#
# COMPACT_ATOMS: atom_id res chain seq x y z
N MET A 1 33.75 -24.59 66.85
CA MET A 1 32.98 -23.36 66.59
C MET A 1 33.40 -22.74 65.26
N ILE A 2 32.83 -23.15 64.12
CA ILE A 2 32.83 -22.37 62.86
C ILE A 2 31.58 -22.78 62.08
N LYS A 3 30.41 -22.21 62.39
CA LYS A 3 29.17 -22.50 61.63
C LYS A 3 28.38 -21.27 61.20
N GLN A 4 28.80 -20.06 61.58
CA GLN A 4 28.05 -18.83 61.30
C GLN A 4 28.62 -17.96 60.16
N LYS A 5 29.85 -18.21 59.67
CA LYS A 5 30.43 -17.40 58.58
C LYS A 5 30.14 -17.91 57.15
N GLN A 6 29.75 -19.17 56.97
CA GLN A 6 29.49 -19.73 55.63
C GLN A 6 28.06 -19.51 55.12
N GLN A 7 27.10 -19.23 56.01
CA GLN A 7 25.69 -19.02 55.63
C GLN A 7 25.47 -17.73 54.81
N GLY A 8 26.21 -16.65 55.11
CA GLY A 8 26.10 -15.39 54.36
C GLY A 8 26.61 -15.49 52.92
N MET A 9 27.74 -16.17 52.70
CA MET A 9 28.29 -16.39 51.35
C MET A 9 27.44 -17.35 50.52
N ALA A 10 26.88 -18.40 51.13
CA ALA A 10 25.97 -19.31 50.45
C ALA A 10 24.69 -18.58 49.97
N LEU A 11 24.15 -17.69 50.81
CA LEU A 11 22.97 -16.88 50.45
C LEU A 11 23.28 -15.93 49.29
N LEU A 12 24.43 -15.23 49.32
CA LEU A 12 24.84 -14.35 48.23
C LEU A 12 25.03 -15.10 46.92
N MET A 13 25.70 -16.26 46.94
CA MET A 13 25.87 -17.10 45.75
C MET A 13 24.53 -17.59 45.21
N ALA A 14 23.61 -18.02 46.08
CA ALA A 14 22.26 -18.42 45.68
C ALA A 14 21.48 -17.27 45.05
N LEU A 15 21.59 -16.04 45.60
CA LEU A 15 20.93 -14.85 45.07
C LEU A 15 21.49 -14.46 43.71
N VAL A 16 22.81 -14.51 43.52
CA VAL A 16 23.45 -14.26 42.23
C VAL A 16 23.05 -15.31 41.20
N MET A 17 23.05 -16.60 41.55
CA MET A 17 22.58 -17.66 40.66
C MET A 17 21.11 -17.47 40.27
N MET A 18 20.26 -17.11 41.24
CA MET A 18 18.85 -16.81 40.98
C MET A 18 18.70 -15.61 40.05
N ALA A 19 19.44 -14.52 40.29
CA ALA A 19 19.40 -13.33 39.45
C ALA A 19 19.82 -13.64 38.01
N ILE A 20 20.87 -14.45 37.82
CA ILE A 20 21.32 -14.91 36.51
C ILE A 20 20.25 -15.80 35.85
N ALA A 21 19.71 -16.78 36.59
CA ALA A 21 18.69 -17.68 36.08
C ALA A 21 17.43 -16.93 35.63
N VAL A 22 16.94 -15.99 36.45
CA VAL A 22 15.77 -15.16 36.12
C VAL A 22 16.05 -14.28 34.89
N THR A 23 17.24 -13.67 34.80
CA THR A 23 17.61 -12.83 33.64
C THR A 23 17.68 -13.65 32.35
N LEU A 24 18.24 -14.86 32.40
CA LEU A 24 18.28 -15.77 31.24
C LEU A 24 16.88 -16.18 30.80
N VAL A 25 16.03 -16.59 31.73
CA VAL A 25 14.63 -16.97 31.45
C VAL A 25 13.86 -15.78 30.85
N ALA A 26 14.02 -14.58 31.40
CA ALA A 26 13.39 -13.37 30.87
C ALA A 26 13.85 -13.05 29.44
N GLY A 27 15.15 -13.19 29.15
CA GLY A 27 15.70 -12.99 27.80
C GLY A 27 15.15 -14.00 26.78
N ILE A 28 15.07 -15.29 27.16
CA ILE A 28 14.50 -16.35 26.31
C ILE A 28 13.02 -16.06 26.05
N TRP A 29 12.25 -15.73 27.09
CA TRP A 29 10.83 -15.44 26.96
C TRP A 29 10.55 -14.24 26.06
N TYR A 30 11.33 -13.15 26.20
CA TYR A 30 11.21 -11.97 25.36
C TYR A 30 11.51 -12.28 23.88
N SER A 31 12.61 -12.99 23.61
CA SER A 31 12.98 -13.36 22.22
C SER A 31 11.95 -14.29 21.58
N SER A 32 11.40 -15.23 22.35
CA SER A 32 10.33 -16.13 21.90
C SER A 32 9.06 -15.37 21.55
N ARG A 33 8.63 -14.42 22.41
CA ARG A 33 7.48 -13.55 22.09
C ARG A 33 7.69 -12.74 20.82
N LEU A 34 8.86 -12.14 20.64
CA LEU A 34 9.16 -11.37 19.44
C LEU A 34 9.12 -12.23 18.17
N SER A 35 9.65 -13.45 18.25
CA SER A 35 9.62 -14.40 17.13
C SER A 35 8.18 -14.80 16.77
N LEU A 36 7.34 -15.05 17.78
CA LEU A 36 5.91 -15.36 17.58
C LEU A 36 5.17 -14.21 16.88
N PHE A 37 5.30 -12.98 17.37
CA PHE A 37 4.66 -11.83 16.73
C PHE A 37 5.13 -11.60 15.29
N ARG A 38 6.43 -11.75 15.03
CA ARG A 38 6.96 -11.65 13.65
C ARG A 38 6.36 -12.71 12.73
N THR A 39 6.25 -13.93 13.22
CA THR A 39 5.68 -15.05 12.44
C THR A 39 4.20 -14.80 12.15
N GLN A 40 3.44 -14.35 13.16
CA GLN A 40 2.03 -13.99 13.01
C GLN A 40 1.83 -12.87 11.98
N HIS A 41 2.57 -11.76 12.09
CA HIS A 41 2.48 -10.66 11.13
C HIS A 41 2.91 -11.05 9.71
N LEU A 42 3.91 -11.93 9.58
CA LEU A 42 4.31 -12.44 8.28
C LEU A 42 3.19 -13.26 7.65
N GLN A 43 2.54 -14.12 8.44
CA GLN A 43 1.40 -14.91 7.98
C GLN A 43 0.21 -14.02 7.58
N GLU A 44 -0.15 -13.04 8.40
CA GLU A 44 -1.20 -12.05 8.10
C GLU A 44 -0.90 -11.30 6.79
N LYS A 45 0.35 -10.87 6.59
CA LYS A 45 0.77 -10.18 5.36
C LYS A 45 0.67 -11.08 4.13
N LEU A 46 1.05 -12.35 4.25
CA LEU A 46 0.93 -13.31 3.15
C LEU A 46 -0.54 -13.57 2.80
N GLN A 47 -1.40 -13.76 3.81
CA GLN A 47 -2.84 -13.93 3.62
C GLN A 47 -3.46 -12.70 2.94
N ALA A 48 -3.14 -11.49 3.41
CA ALA A 48 -3.58 -10.24 2.76
C ALA A 48 -3.09 -10.14 1.31
N GLY A 49 -1.87 -10.62 1.02
CA GLY A 49 -1.33 -10.70 -0.33
C GLY A 49 -2.14 -11.62 -1.25
N HIS A 50 -2.52 -12.80 -0.77
CA HIS A 50 -3.38 -13.74 -1.51
C HIS A 50 -4.79 -13.19 -1.72
N LEU A 51 -5.39 -12.58 -0.68
CA LEU A 51 -6.70 -11.94 -0.78
C LEU A 51 -6.70 -10.79 -1.79
N ARG A 52 -5.66 -9.95 -1.79
CA ARG A 52 -5.48 -8.89 -2.79
C ARG A 52 -5.38 -9.46 -4.21
N GLN A 53 -4.65 -10.56 -4.41
CA GLN A 53 -4.57 -11.21 -5.71
C GLN A 53 -5.95 -11.75 -6.15
N GLY A 54 -6.71 -12.35 -5.23
CA GLY A 54 -8.09 -12.78 -5.49
C GLY A 54 -8.99 -11.62 -5.90
N LEU A 55 -8.88 -10.46 -5.22
CA LEU A 55 -9.61 -9.24 -5.60
C LEU A 55 -9.23 -8.73 -6.99
N LEU A 56 -7.96 -8.80 -7.38
CA LEU A 56 -7.53 -8.43 -8.73
C LEU A 56 -8.08 -9.38 -9.80
N LEU A 57 -8.09 -10.69 -9.53
CA LEU A 57 -8.68 -11.68 -10.44
C LEU A 57 -10.18 -11.46 -10.60
N TRP A 58 -10.89 -11.21 -9.50
CA TRP A 58 -12.30 -10.83 -9.54
C TRP A 58 -12.54 -9.55 -10.36
N ALA A 59 -11.68 -8.54 -10.18
CA ALA A 59 -11.76 -7.31 -10.96
C ALA A 59 -11.53 -7.54 -12.47
N SER A 60 -10.62 -8.45 -12.83
CA SER A 60 -10.43 -8.84 -14.24
C SER A 60 -11.66 -9.58 -14.79
N ASP A 61 -12.21 -10.52 -14.03
CA ASP A 61 -13.37 -11.32 -14.43
C ASP A 61 -14.63 -10.45 -14.65
N ILE A 62 -14.89 -9.49 -13.74
CA ILE A 62 -16.06 -8.61 -13.90
C ILE A 62 -15.94 -7.68 -15.11
N LEU A 63 -14.72 -7.21 -15.44
CA LEU A 63 -14.47 -6.40 -16.61
C LEU A 63 -14.54 -7.22 -17.91
N GLU A 64 -14.05 -8.47 -17.90
CA GLU A 64 -14.17 -9.38 -19.04
C GLU A 64 -15.64 -9.74 -19.31
N LYS A 65 -16.39 -10.02 -18.24
CA LYS A 65 -17.83 -10.27 -18.30
C LYS A 65 -18.57 -9.07 -18.89
N ASP A 66 -18.26 -7.86 -18.42
CA ASP A 66 -18.86 -6.63 -18.95
C ASP A 66 -18.57 -6.48 -20.45
N TYR A 67 -17.31 -6.64 -20.87
CA TYR A 67 -16.93 -6.55 -22.27
C TYR A 67 -17.60 -7.60 -23.17
N THR A 68 -17.81 -8.82 -22.67
CA THR A 68 -18.34 -9.94 -23.46
C THR A 68 -19.86 -10.04 -23.47
N GLU A 69 -20.52 -9.66 -22.37
CA GLU A 69 -21.97 -9.78 -22.20
C GLU A 69 -22.72 -8.47 -22.39
N SER A 70 -22.05 -7.31 -22.36
CA SER A 70 -22.71 -6.02 -22.56
C SER A 70 -23.22 -5.87 -23.99
N GLU A 71 -24.47 -5.44 -24.12
CA GLU A 71 -25.05 -5.02 -25.40
C GLU A 71 -24.51 -3.66 -25.86
N GLN A 72 -23.85 -2.92 -24.95
CA GLN A 72 -23.35 -1.57 -25.18
C GLN A 72 -21.87 -1.61 -25.55
N SER A 73 -21.48 -0.83 -26.55
CA SER A 73 -20.08 -0.72 -27.00
C SER A 73 -19.29 0.37 -26.26
N TYR A 74 -19.76 0.82 -25.10
CA TYR A 74 -19.18 1.93 -24.36
C TYR A 74 -19.35 1.73 -22.85
N ASP A 75 -18.38 2.22 -22.08
CA ASP A 75 -18.41 2.15 -20.62
C ASP A 75 -19.11 3.39 -20.03
N ASN A 76 -19.86 3.19 -18.95
CA ASN A 76 -20.51 4.27 -18.21
C ASN A 76 -20.64 3.95 -16.70
N ASN A 77 -20.99 4.95 -15.89
CA ASN A 77 -21.05 4.78 -14.43
C ASN A 77 -22.20 3.89 -13.92
N SER A 78 -23.09 3.42 -14.80
CA SER A 78 -24.16 2.47 -14.45
C SER A 78 -23.77 1.00 -14.64
N ASP A 79 -22.60 0.76 -15.21
CA ASP A 79 -22.08 -0.58 -15.43
C ASP A 79 -21.81 -1.32 -14.12
N SER A 80 -21.95 -2.64 -14.15
CA SER A 80 -21.88 -3.48 -12.95
C SER A 80 -20.51 -3.40 -12.26
N TRP A 81 -19.43 -3.26 -13.03
CA TRP A 81 -18.07 -3.14 -12.52
C TRP A 81 -17.86 -1.89 -11.64
N HIS A 82 -18.66 -0.84 -11.84
CA HIS A 82 -18.52 0.42 -11.09
C HIS A 82 -18.99 0.32 -9.62
N GLN A 83 -19.81 -0.68 -9.30
CA GLN A 83 -20.38 -0.86 -7.95
C GLN A 83 -19.34 -1.34 -6.92
N GLY A 84 -18.29 -2.03 -7.38
CA GLY A 84 -17.22 -2.55 -6.55
C GLY A 84 -17.65 -3.67 -5.59
N ILE A 85 -16.72 -4.07 -4.71
CA ILE A 85 -16.99 -4.97 -3.57
C ILE A 85 -17.13 -4.12 -2.30
N GLN A 86 -18.25 -4.27 -1.61
CA GLN A 86 -18.52 -3.57 -0.35
C GLN A 86 -18.54 -4.56 0.83
N GLY A 87 -17.40 -4.70 1.50
CA GLY A 87 -17.33 -5.29 2.83
C GLY A 87 -17.63 -6.79 2.90
N ILE A 88 -17.12 -7.59 1.96
CA ILE A 88 -17.25 -9.06 2.05
C ILE A 88 -16.38 -9.57 3.19
N ILE A 89 -17.00 -10.23 4.17
CA ILE A 89 -16.28 -10.82 5.31
C ILE A 89 -15.75 -12.20 4.88
N VAL A 90 -14.42 -12.38 4.98
CA VAL A 90 -13.75 -13.66 4.71
C VAL A 90 -12.86 -13.99 5.90
N GLU A 91 -13.13 -15.11 6.57
CA GLU A 91 -12.35 -15.60 7.72
C GLU A 91 -12.03 -14.50 8.76
N GLN A 92 -10.84 -13.91 8.67
CA GLN A 92 -10.27 -12.92 9.59
C GLN A 92 -10.04 -11.56 8.90
N ALA A 93 -10.68 -11.32 7.75
CA ALA A 93 -10.52 -10.13 6.94
C ALA A 93 -11.86 -9.61 6.41
N VAL A 94 -11.87 -8.32 6.09
CA VAL A 94 -12.97 -7.66 5.37
C VAL A 94 -12.41 -7.18 4.04
N LEU A 95 -12.98 -7.66 2.95
CA LEU A 95 -12.61 -7.30 1.60
C LEU A 95 -13.47 -6.14 1.11
N SER A 96 -12.83 -5.12 0.56
CA SER A 96 -13.49 -4.01 -0.12
C SER A 96 -12.64 -3.57 -1.29
N GLY A 97 -13.28 -3.02 -2.32
CA GLY A 97 -12.59 -2.54 -3.50
C GLY A 97 -13.55 -1.80 -4.43
N GLN A 98 -13.03 -0.86 -5.20
CA GLN A 98 -13.78 -0.13 -6.19
C GLN A 98 -12.99 -0.08 -7.49
N LEU A 99 -13.68 -0.18 -8.62
CA LEU A 99 -13.12 0.08 -9.93
C LEU A 99 -13.58 1.46 -10.40
N GLN A 100 -12.65 2.25 -10.92
CA GLN A 100 -12.90 3.60 -11.42
C GLN A 100 -12.26 3.72 -12.80
N GLY A 101 -13.03 4.21 -13.78
CA GLY A 101 -12.50 4.45 -15.12
C GLY A 101 -11.53 5.63 -15.09
N MET A 102 -10.27 5.45 -15.48
CA MET A 102 -9.29 6.55 -15.48
C MET A 102 -9.51 7.55 -16.63
N ASN A 103 -10.43 7.24 -17.56
CA ASN A 103 -10.77 8.06 -18.73
C ASN A 103 -11.52 9.37 -18.40
N HIS A 104 -12.02 9.53 -17.17
CA HIS A 104 -12.63 10.79 -16.72
C HIS A 104 -11.59 11.82 -16.23
N LEU A 105 -10.31 11.44 -16.14
CA LEU A 105 -9.22 12.32 -15.75
C LEU A 105 -8.45 12.80 -16.97
N PHE A 106 -7.88 14.01 -16.87
CA PHE A 106 -6.97 14.49 -17.89
C PHE A 106 -5.66 13.69 -17.85
N ASN A 107 -5.30 13.03 -18.95
CA ASN A 107 -4.03 12.33 -19.07
C ASN A 107 -2.89 13.33 -19.32
N VAL A 108 -2.09 13.57 -18.28
CA VAL A 108 -0.92 14.48 -18.36
C VAL A 108 0.10 14.04 -19.41
N ASN A 109 0.18 12.74 -19.72
CA ASN A 109 1.09 12.23 -20.75
C ASN A 109 0.69 12.68 -22.17
N ASN A 110 -0.52 13.22 -22.37
CA ASN A 110 -0.92 13.78 -23.67
C ASN A 110 -0.30 15.18 -23.92
N LEU A 111 0.35 15.79 -22.93
CA LEU A 111 1.00 17.09 -23.08
C LEU A 111 2.20 17.02 -24.04
N VAL A 112 2.91 15.89 -24.08
CA VAL A 112 4.04 15.64 -24.98
C VAL A 112 3.83 14.25 -25.61
N ILE A 113 3.64 14.20 -26.93
CA ILE A 113 3.37 12.96 -27.67
C ILE A 113 4.50 12.74 -28.65
N ASN A 114 5.21 11.61 -28.56
CA ASN A 114 6.37 11.30 -29.40
C ASN A 114 7.43 12.44 -29.38
N ASN A 115 7.71 12.99 -28.20
CA ASN A 115 8.61 14.14 -27.98
C ASN A 115 8.18 15.44 -28.69
N VAL A 116 6.89 15.56 -29.07
CA VAL A 116 6.32 16.77 -29.64
C VAL A 116 5.26 17.32 -28.70
N ASP A 117 5.40 18.59 -28.35
CA ASP A 117 4.44 19.34 -27.54
C ASP A 117 3.06 19.38 -28.19
N SER A 118 2.04 18.94 -27.46
CA SER A 118 0.66 19.03 -27.92
C SER A 118 0.00 20.32 -27.44
N LYS A 119 0.00 21.33 -28.31
CA LYS A 119 -0.60 22.65 -28.01
C LYS A 119 -2.08 22.60 -27.63
N VAL A 120 -2.81 21.63 -28.19
CA VAL A 120 -4.24 21.41 -27.86
C VAL A 120 -4.40 20.92 -26.41
N HIS A 121 -3.63 19.91 -26.01
CA HIS A 121 -3.68 19.37 -24.65
C HIS A 121 -3.14 20.35 -23.63
N GLU A 122 -2.09 21.11 -23.97
CA GLU A 122 -1.57 22.20 -23.14
C GLU A 122 -2.67 23.23 -22.85
N ALA A 123 -3.40 23.70 -23.87
CA ALA A 123 -4.48 24.65 -23.70
C ALA A 123 -5.61 24.11 -22.81
N TYR A 124 -5.99 22.85 -22.98
CA TYR A 124 -7.00 22.21 -22.11
C TYR A 124 -6.53 22.06 -20.67
N PHE A 125 -5.27 21.67 -20.46
CA PHE A 125 -4.72 21.51 -19.13
C PHE A 125 -4.62 22.85 -18.40
N ARG A 126 -4.11 23.90 -19.06
CA ARG A 126 -4.10 25.25 -18.49
C ARG A 126 -5.50 25.74 -18.13
N ARG A 127 -6.50 25.49 -18.99
CA ARG A 127 -7.91 25.81 -18.69
C ARG A 127 -8.43 25.04 -17.48
N LEU A 128 -8.08 23.76 -17.33
CA LEU A 128 -8.42 22.95 -16.17
C LEU A 128 -7.78 23.50 -14.89
N LEU A 129 -6.49 23.85 -14.93
CA LEU A 129 -5.79 24.48 -13.81
C LEU A 129 -6.48 25.78 -13.38
N THR A 130 -6.81 26.65 -14.33
CA THR A 130 -7.55 27.89 -14.05
C THR A 130 -8.93 27.61 -13.44
N ALA A 131 -9.68 26.64 -13.97
CA ALA A 131 -11.00 26.27 -13.44
C ALA A 131 -10.93 25.72 -12.01
N LEU A 132 -9.82 25.06 -11.66
CA LEU A 132 -9.53 24.56 -10.30
C LEU A 132 -8.85 25.60 -9.41
N ASN A 133 -8.66 26.84 -9.89
CA ASN A 133 -7.94 27.91 -9.19
C ASN A 133 -6.51 27.52 -8.78
N LEU A 134 -5.83 26.78 -9.65
CA LEU A 134 -4.43 26.36 -9.51
C LEU A 134 -3.50 27.24 -10.35
N ASP A 135 -2.23 27.25 -9.99
CA ASP A 135 -1.18 27.95 -10.73
C ASP A 135 -1.00 27.33 -12.13
N VAL A 136 -1.16 28.16 -13.16
CA VAL A 136 -1.09 27.75 -14.57
C VAL A 136 0.34 27.39 -14.99
N THR A 137 1.36 27.84 -14.25
CA THR A 137 2.78 27.47 -14.49
C THR A 137 3.07 26.00 -14.20
N ILE A 138 2.15 25.28 -13.55
CA ILE A 138 2.24 23.82 -13.37
C ILE A 138 2.28 23.11 -14.72
N ALA A 139 1.61 23.64 -15.75
CA ALA A 139 1.66 23.07 -17.09
C ALA A 139 3.09 23.03 -17.63
N ASP A 140 3.83 24.13 -17.50
CA ASP A 140 5.23 24.23 -17.95
C ASP A 140 6.12 23.23 -17.22
N LYS A 141 5.98 23.14 -15.89
CA LYS A 141 6.75 22.21 -15.04
C LYS A 141 6.46 20.74 -15.35
N ILE A 142 5.21 20.40 -15.67
CA ILE A 142 4.85 19.02 -16.03
C ILE A 142 5.36 18.69 -17.43
N MET A 143 5.30 19.63 -18.37
CA MET A 143 5.84 19.41 -19.71
C MET A 143 7.36 19.22 -19.69
N ASP A 144 8.07 20.03 -18.90
CA ASP A 144 9.51 19.91 -18.61
C ASP A 144 9.88 18.58 -17.95
N TRP A 145 8.97 18.01 -17.14
CA TRP A 145 9.19 16.70 -16.53
C TRP A 145 8.97 15.53 -17.49
N ILE A 146 8.10 15.70 -18.50
CA ILE A 146 7.71 14.62 -19.43
C ILE A 146 8.62 14.59 -20.67
N ASP A 147 9.19 15.72 -21.07
CA ASP A 147 10.09 15.74 -22.22
C ASP A 147 11.37 14.94 -21.97
N TRP A 148 12.10 14.74 -23.07
CA TRP A 148 13.22 13.80 -23.13
C TRP A 148 14.56 14.45 -22.82
N ASP A 149 14.58 15.78 -22.76
CA ASP A 149 15.79 16.56 -22.54
C ASP A 149 15.92 16.96 -21.06
N ASN A 150 16.93 17.74 -20.73
CA ASN A 150 17.13 18.28 -19.38
C ASN A 150 17.28 19.80 -19.44
N GLU A 151 16.80 20.43 -20.52
CA GLU A 151 16.90 21.87 -20.70
C GLU A 151 15.64 22.52 -20.12
N PRO A 152 15.77 23.39 -19.10
CA PRO A 152 14.61 24.01 -18.49
C PRO A 152 13.79 24.79 -19.52
N ARG A 153 12.48 24.53 -19.58
CA ARG A 153 11.56 25.32 -20.39
C ARG A 153 11.50 26.78 -19.88
N PRO A 154 11.56 27.78 -20.78
CA PRO A 154 11.58 29.20 -20.44
C PRO A 154 10.26 29.74 -19.91
#